data_AF-A0A0C3EUG8-F1
#
_entry.id   AF-A0A0C3EUG8-F1
#
_cell.length_a   1.000
_cell.length_b   1.000
_cell.length_c   1.000
_cell.angle_alpha   90.00
_cell.angle_beta   90.00
_cell.angle_gamma   90.00
#
_symmetry.space_group_name_H-M   'P 1'
#
loop_
_entity.id
_entity.type
_entity.pdbx_description
1 polymer ?
#
loop_
_entity_poly.entity_id
_entity_poly.type
_entity_poly.pdbx_seq_one_letter_code
_entity_poly.pdbx_strand_id
1 'polypeptide(L)'
;MAFSTEYKTDHPIMRPYLGSALCCFERSTLPQHNGTCTVVIRIVKIVSPPIRVYPDYSGCIPLPVEGELVHYIYKRQGLQPKSFNVDSPDHSSMKILFRDES
;
A
#
# COMPACT_ATOMS: atom_id res chain seq x y z
N MET A 1 -12.38 4.02 -30.48
CA MET A 1 -10.98 3.88 -30.92
C MET A 1 -10.12 3.63 -29.69
N ALA A 2 -9.29 2.61 -29.74
CA ALA A 2 -8.52 2.08 -28.61
C ALA A 2 -7.46 3.06 -28.13
N PHE A 3 -7.31 3.21 -26.81
CA PHE A 3 -6.11 3.80 -26.22
C PHE A 3 -5.13 2.66 -25.95
N SER A 4 -4.14 2.53 -26.83
CA SER A 4 -2.99 1.65 -26.62
C SER A 4 -2.15 2.21 -25.48
N THR A 5 -2.19 1.58 -24.31
CA THR A 5 -1.21 1.83 -23.26
C THR A 5 -0.02 0.90 -23.45
N GLU A 6 0.99 1.38 -24.19
CA GLU A 6 2.33 0.79 -24.11
C GLU A 6 2.96 1.24 -22.78
N TYR A 7 2.91 0.39 -21.75
CA TYR A 7 3.72 0.57 -20.55
C TYR A 7 4.95 -0.32 -20.65
N LYS A 8 6.05 0.26 -21.13
CA LYS A 8 7.38 -0.34 -21.07
C LYS A 8 8.09 0.21 -19.83
N THR A 9 8.12 -0.54 -18.74
CA THR A 9 9.07 -0.36 -17.63
C THR A 9 9.32 -1.70 -16.92
N ASP A 10 10.60 -1.91 -16.60
CA ASP A 10 11.20 -3.05 -15.93
C ASP A 10 10.35 -3.54 -14.74
N HIS A 11 9.71 -4.71 -14.90
CA HIS A 11 8.81 -5.40 -13.97
C HIS A 11 7.74 -4.54 -13.26
N PRO A 12 6.50 -4.47 -13.77
CA PRO A 12 5.49 -3.57 -13.23
C PRO A 12 5.09 -3.97 -11.81
N ILE A 13 5.07 -2.96 -10.93
CA ILE A 13 4.32 -3.01 -9.67
C ILE A 13 2.90 -3.45 -10.00
N MET A 14 2.53 -4.67 -9.59
CA MET A 14 1.23 -5.23 -9.92
C MET A 14 0.15 -4.50 -9.13
N ARG A 15 -0.76 -3.83 -9.85
CA ARG A 15 -1.89 -3.07 -9.29
C ARG A 15 -3.18 -3.73 -9.79
N PRO A 16 -3.67 -4.78 -9.13
CA PRO A 16 -4.73 -5.61 -9.67
C PRO A 16 -6.13 -5.01 -9.57
N TYR A 17 -6.27 -3.91 -8.84
CA TYR A 17 -7.53 -3.21 -8.64
C TYR A 17 -7.42 -1.74 -9.03
N LEU A 18 -8.46 -1.23 -9.69
CA LEU A 18 -8.71 0.19 -9.90
C LEU A 18 -9.86 0.63 -9.00
N GLY A 19 -9.73 1.78 -8.35
CA GLY A 19 -10.73 2.34 -7.43
C GLY A 19 -10.12 3.46 -6.60
N SER A 20 -10.84 3.88 -5.57
CA SER A 20 -10.38 4.93 -4.66
C SER A 20 -10.87 4.70 -3.24
N ALA A 21 -10.05 5.11 -2.28
CA ALA A 21 -10.35 4.99 -0.87
C ALA A 21 -9.77 6.17 -0.09
N LEU A 22 -10.45 6.56 0.98
CA LEU A 22 -9.87 7.36 2.05
C LEU A 22 -9.05 6.43 2.93
N CYS A 23 -7.82 6.84 3.21
CA CYS A 23 -6.89 6.09 4.03
C CYS A 23 -6.32 6.97 5.14
N CYS A 24 -5.84 6.34 6.21
CA CYS A 24 -5.06 7.01 7.23
C CYS A 24 -3.70 6.32 7.38
N PHE A 25 -2.71 7.10 7.78
CA PHE A 25 -1.46 6.55 8.30
C PHE A 25 -1.64 6.29 9.79
N GLU A 26 -1.12 5.17 10.26
CA GLU A 26 -1.07 4.83 11.68
C GLU A 26 0.29 4.20 12.00
N ARG A 27 0.68 4.30 13.27
CA ARG A 27 1.89 3.65 13.77
C ARG A 27 1.70 2.13 13.72
N SER A 28 2.67 1.43 13.15
CA SER A 28 2.60 -0.02 13.03
C SER A 28 2.77 -0.71 14.38
N THR A 29 1.90 -1.68 14.67
CA THR A 29 2.02 -2.62 15.79
C THR A 29 2.53 -4.00 15.38
N LEU A 30 2.86 -4.19 14.09
CA LEU A 30 3.31 -5.48 13.55
C LEU A 30 4.67 -5.90 14.17
N PRO A 31 4.85 -7.19 14.55
CA PRO A 31 6.07 -7.65 15.24
C PRO A 31 7.38 -7.36 14.49
N GLN A 32 7.38 -7.48 13.15
CA GLN A 32 8.55 -7.22 12.32
C GLN A 32 8.97 -5.73 12.29
N HIS A 33 8.12 -4.83 12.77
CA HIS A 33 8.41 -3.40 12.86
C HIS A 33 8.79 -2.96 14.27
N ASN A 34 8.94 -3.90 15.22
CA ASN A 34 9.31 -3.58 16.59
C ASN A 34 10.67 -2.84 16.65
N GLY A 35 10.74 -1.79 17.48
CA GLY A 35 11.93 -0.94 17.60
C GLY A 35 12.17 0.02 16.43
N THR A 36 11.22 0.16 15.49
CA THR A 36 11.31 1.12 14.37
C THR A 36 10.16 2.13 14.40
N CYS A 37 10.38 3.33 13.86
CA CYS A 37 9.32 4.29 13.61
C CYS A 37 8.63 3.98 12.27
N THR A 38 7.85 2.90 12.21
CA THR A 38 7.20 2.46 10.98
C THR A 38 5.71 2.83 10.96
N VAL A 39 5.25 3.42 9.85
CA VAL A 39 3.83 3.65 9.58
C VAL A 39 3.28 2.62 8.60
N VAL A 40 2.00 2.29 8.75
CA VAL A 40 1.21 1.52 7.78
C VAL A 40 0.03 2.36 7.28
N ILE A 41 -0.57 1.94 6.18
CA ILE A 41 -1.76 2.59 5.62
C ILE A 41 -2.99 1.72 5.90
N ARG A 42 -3.99 2.27 6.61
CA ARG A 42 -5.29 1.64 6.79
C ARG A 42 -6.33 2.26 5.87
N ILE A 43 -7.17 1.41 5.28
CA ILE A 43 -8.33 1.82 4.49
C ILE A 43 -9.44 2.22 5.46
N VAL A 44 -9.82 3.49 5.48
CA VAL A 44 -10.89 3.99 6.35
C VAL A 44 -12.23 3.86 5.64
N LYS A 45 -12.29 4.20 4.35
CA LYS A 45 -13.51 4.16 3.55
C LYS A 45 -13.22 3.95 2.08
N ILE A 46 -13.94 3.05 1.43
CA ILE A 46 -13.93 2.88 -0.02
C ILE A 46 -14.84 3.95 -0.62
N VAL A 47 -14.29 4.78 -1.52
CA VAL A 47 -15.00 5.88 -2.17
C VAL A 47 -15.55 5.42 -3.51
N SER A 48 -14.75 4.69 -4.29
CA SER A 48 -15.21 3.99 -5.48
C SER A 48 -14.84 2.51 -5.38
N PRO A 49 -15.79 1.59 -5.64
CA PRO A 49 -15.55 0.16 -5.49
C PRO A 49 -14.33 -0.33 -6.27
N PRO A 50 -13.50 -1.23 -5.71
CA PRO A 50 -12.38 -1.80 -6.43
C PRO A 50 -12.84 -2.70 -7.58
N ILE A 51 -12.35 -2.41 -8.78
CA ILE A 51 -12.59 -3.17 -10.01
C ILE A 51 -11.30 -3.91 -10.39
N ARG A 52 -11.39 -5.22 -10.64
CA ARG A 52 -10.25 -6.01 -11.14
C ARG A 52 -9.85 -5.51 -12.53
N VAL A 53 -8.58 -5.14 -12.70
CA VAL A 53 -8.03 -4.73 -14.01
C VAL A 53 -7.45 -5.88 -14.82
N TYR A 54 -7.08 -6.98 -14.16
CA TYR A 54 -6.62 -8.20 -14.85
C TYR A 54 -7.72 -9.27 -14.81
N PRO A 55 -8.20 -9.75 -15.97
CA PRO A 55 -9.25 -10.79 -16.04
C PRO A 55 -8.87 -12.06 -15.29
N ASP A 56 -7.63 -12.53 -15.46
CA ASP A 56 -7.12 -13.77 -14.88
C ASP A 56 -6.34 -13.53 -13.59
N TYR A 57 -6.76 -12.53 -12.82
CA TYR A 57 -6.07 -12.18 -11.59
C TYR A 57 -6.18 -13.31 -10.54
N SER A 58 -5.04 -13.88 -10.14
CA SER A 58 -4.97 -15.03 -9.23
C SER A 58 -5.22 -14.71 -7.76
N GLY A 59 -5.38 -13.44 -7.37
CA GLY A 59 -5.71 -13.04 -6.00
C GLY A 59 -4.52 -12.96 -5.04
N CYS A 60 -3.28 -12.87 -5.52
CA CYS A 60 -2.08 -12.79 -4.68
C CYS A 60 -1.96 -11.51 -3.82
N ILE A 61 -2.73 -10.48 -4.11
CA ILE A 61 -3.03 -9.28 -3.32
C ILE A 61 -4.54 -9.34 -3.09
N PRO A 62 -5.00 -9.30 -1.83
CA PRO A 62 -6.41 -9.40 -1.50
C PRO A 62 -7.19 -8.18 -2.01
N LEU A 63 -8.51 -8.36 -2.14
CA LEU A 63 -9.43 -7.26 -2.41
C LEU A 63 -9.28 -6.20 -1.32
N PRO A 64 -9.23 -4.89 -1.65
CA PRO A 64 -9.27 -3.83 -0.66
C PRO A 64 -10.56 -3.90 0.18
N VAL A 65 -10.43 -3.83 1.51
CA VAL A 65 -11.55 -3.91 2.46
C VAL A 65 -11.42 -2.75 3.45
N GLU A 66 -12.55 -2.11 3.78
CA GLU A 66 -12.60 -1.07 4.81
C GLU A 66 -12.20 -1.62 6.17
N GLY A 67 -11.42 -0.85 6.92
CA GLY A 67 -10.84 -1.26 8.20
C GLY A 67 -9.53 -2.04 8.07
N GLU A 68 -9.20 -2.58 6.89
CA GLU A 68 -7.99 -3.38 6.69
C GLU A 68 -6.77 -2.54 6.26
N LEU A 69 -5.57 -3.12 6.41
CA LEU A 69 -4.34 -2.51 5.91
C LEU A 69 -4.20 -2.69 4.39
N VAL A 70 -3.63 -1.68 3.73
CA VAL A 70 -3.25 -1.79 2.32
C VAL A 70 -2.12 -2.80 2.19
N HIS A 71 -2.27 -3.80 1.33
CA HIS A 71 -1.27 -4.84 1.12
C HIS A 71 -0.43 -4.62 -0.15
N TYR A 72 0.78 -5.16 -0.13
CA TYR A 72 1.73 -5.08 -1.23
C TYR A 72 2.60 -6.34 -1.30
N ILE A 73 2.99 -6.76 -2.51
CA ILE A 73 3.92 -7.89 -2.70
C ILE A 73 5.34 -7.35 -2.85
N TYR A 74 6.20 -7.66 -1.90
CA TYR A 74 7.61 -7.32 -1.95
C TYR A 74 8.44 -8.51 -2.46
N LYS A 75 9.43 -8.25 -3.31
CA LYS A 75 10.22 -9.31 -3.99
C LYS A 75 10.81 -10.37 -3.05
N ARG A 76 11.22 -9.98 -1.84
CA ARG A 76 11.90 -10.88 -0.88
C ARG A 76 11.02 -11.34 0.28
N GLN A 77 9.98 -10.58 0.61
CA GLN A 77 9.17 -10.79 1.81
C GLN A 77 7.76 -11.30 1.51
N GLY A 78 7.35 -11.31 0.23
CA GLY A 78 6.00 -11.71 -0.16
C GLY A 78 4.95 -10.65 0.15
N LEU A 79 3.71 -11.10 0.33
CA LEU A 79 2.57 -10.25 0.65
C LEU A 79 2.66 -9.75 2.09
N GLN A 80 2.65 -8.44 2.28
CA GLN A 80 2.59 -7.83 3.61
C GLN A 80 1.89 -6.46 3.54
N PRO A 81 1.43 -5.93 4.69
CA PRO A 81 0.97 -4.55 4.76
C PRO A 81 2.02 -3.60 4.23
N LYS A 82 1.57 -2.64 3.42
CA LYS A 82 2.42 -1.57 2.90
C LYS A 82 2.84 -0.70 4.07
N SER A 83 4.14 -0.68 4.32
CA SER A 83 4.74 0.02 5.44
C SER A 83 5.86 0.94 4.98
N PHE A 84 6.14 1.94 5.80
CA PHE A 84 7.23 2.90 5.58
C PHE A 84 7.96 3.13 6.89
N ASN A 85 9.24 2.78 6.92
CA ASN A 85 10.11 3.16 8.03
C ASN A 85 10.42 4.66 7.90
N VAL A 86 9.89 5.47 8.81
CA VAL A 86 9.99 6.93 8.79
C VAL A 86 11.38 7.43 9.14
N ASP A 87 12.20 6.59 9.78
CA ASP A 87 13.61 6.89 10.04
C ASP A 87 14.48 6.70 8.80
N SER A 88 13.98 6.03 7.76
CA SER A 88 14.68 5.88 6.47
C SER A 88 14.84 7.23 5.77
N PRO A 89 16.01 7.53 5.18
CA PRO A 89 16.23 8.78 4.43
C PRO A 89 15.21 8.96 3.28
N ASP A 90 14.79 7.85 2.66
CA ASP A 90 13.81 7.82 1.57
C ASP A 90 12.39 8.25 1.99
N HIS A 91 12.15 8.36 3.30
CA HIS A 91 10.85 8.60 3.90
C HIS A 91 10.86 9.80 4.86
N SER A 92 11.85 10.67 4.72
CA SER A 92 12.03 11.86 5.57
C SER A 92 10.82 12.79 5.61
N SER A 93 10.02 12.88 4.53
CA SER A 93 8.78 13.65 4.50
C SER A 93 7.70 13.10 5.43
N MET A 94 7.70 11.80 5.72
CA MET A 94 6.74 11.16 6.63
C MET A 94 7.05 11.43 8.11
N LYS A 95 8.20 12.05 8.44
CA LYS A 95 8.50 12.49 9.82
C LYS A 95 7.48 13.48 10.36
N ILE A 96 6.78 14.20 9.47
CA ILE A 96 5.69 15.10 9.87
C ILE A 96 4.57 14.36 10.62
N LEU A 97 4.35 13.08 10.33
CA LEU A 97 3.30 12.27 10.95
C LEU A 97 3.50 12.06 12.46
N PHE A 98 4.72 12.25 12.96
CA PHE A 98 5.09 12.03 14.36
C PHE A 98 5.61 13.29 15.07
N ARG A 99 5.41 14.47 14.48
CA ARG A 99 5.95 15.73 15.05
C ARG A 99 5.43 16.06 16.45
N ASP A 100 4.25 15.55 16.81
CA ASP A 100 3.58 15.88 18.07
C ASP A 100 3.72 14.80 19.17
N GLU A 101 4.49 13.72 18.93
CA GLU A 101 4.73 12.65 19.92
C GLU A 101 6.01 12.88 20.77
N SER A 102 6.51 14.11 20.87
CA SER A 102 7.75 14.48 21.60
C SER A 102 7.51 14.90 23.04
#